data_AF-A0A0Q6GRF8-F1
#
_entry.id   AF-A0A0Q6GRF8-F1
#
_cell.length_a   1.000
_cell.length_b   1.000
_cell.length_c   1.000
_cell.angle_alpha   90.00
_cell.angle_beta   90.00
_cell.angle_gamma   90.00
#
_symmetry.space_group_name_H-M   'P 1'
#
loop_
_entity.id
_entity.type
_entity.pdbx_description
1 polymer ?
#
loop_
_entity_poly.entity_id
_entity_poly.type
_entity_poly.pdbx_seq_one_letter_code
_entity_poly.pdbx_strand_id
1 'polypeptide(L)'
;MESLSPAQPSRFGLPVSGDLQQITVTLEGVEGTTNVNPLYFTARASDGTTYQPELGAVDGQLPAGTVSVGDRVKGVVAFDVTGPPITSIRYNGALGDELARWVGQSSAASVPAPDGSEQQGGAVRGDLGLNTPMTVPSCDGTGIVVLYSATAPGSYEQEVATQLSQNPGARYLRTDNACPSLRQATAEGNAIYAVYRIAGRTESEVCAAVNASAGGSYGKWLDETTDPSYIIPC
;
A
#
# COMPACT_ATOMS: atom_id res chain seq x y z
N MET A 1 1.62 -9.91 9.18
CA MET A 1 0.62 -10.33 8.17
C MET A 1 1.23 -10.00 6.83
N GLU A 2 1.83 -10.99 6.17
CA GLU A 2 2.49 -10.78 4.88
C GLU A 2 1.45 -10.69 3.76
N SER A 3 1.40 -9.54 3.09
CA SER A 3 0.53 -9.26 1.96
C SER A 3 1.24 -9.56 0.65
N LEU A 4 0.47 -10.01 -0.35
CA LEU A 4 0.90 -10.04 -1.74
C LEU A 4 1.24 -8.63 -2.21
N SER A 5 2.42 -8.48 -2.82
CA SER A 5 2.91 -7.23 -3.39
C SER A 5 3.50 -7.50 -4.77
N PRO A 6 3.52 -6.51 -5.68
CA PRO A 6 4.26 -6.64 -6.94
C PRO A 6 5.74 -6.93 -6.67
N ALA A 7 6.33 -7.79 -7.49
CA ALA A 7 7.72 -8.15 -7.41
C ALA A 7 8.55 -7.42 -8.46
N GLN A 8 9.77 -7.01 -8.10
CA GLN A 8 10.73 -6.51 -9.08
C GLN A 8 11.48 -7.70 -9.68
N PRO A 9 11.50 -7.85 -11.02
CA PRO A 9 12.26 -8.91 -11.65
C PRO A 9 13.76 -8.70 -11.44
N SER A 10 14.48 -9.78 -11.18
CA SER A 10 15.95 -9.78 -11.12
C SER A 10 16.52 -9.35 -12.46
N ARG A 11 17.63 -8.59 -12.43
CA ARG A 11 18.35 -8.17 -13.64
C ARG A 11 18.79 -9.34 -14.54
N PHE A 12 18.99 -10.52 -13.94
CA PHE A 12 19.35 -11.76 -14.63
C PHE A 12 18.26 -12.83 -14.49
N GLY A 13 17.04 -12.43 -14.08
CA GLY A 13 15.94 -13.34 -13.82
C GLY A 13 15.34 -13.91 -15.10
N LEU A 14 14.62 -15.02 -14.95
CA LEU A 14 13.84 -15.58 -16.06
C LEU A 14 12.75 -14.58 -16.51
N PRO A 15 12.48 -14.50 -17.81
CA PRO A 15 11.39 -13.67 -18.31
C PRO A 15 10.05 -14.22 -17.80
N VAL A 16 9.23 -13.32 -17.28
CA VAL A 16 7.87 -13.62 -16.79
C VAL A 16 6.86 -13.32 -17.90
N SER A 17 5.77 -14.08 -17.92
CA SER A 17 4.73 -13.98 -18.95
C SER A 17 3.60 -13.04 -18.56
N GLY A 18 3.39 -12.83 -17.26
CA GLY A 18 2.34 -11.97 -16.68
C GLY A 18 2.87 -11.04 -15.61
N ASP A 19 2.02 -10.74 -14.62
CA ASP A 19 2.37 -9.85 -13.52
C ASP A 19 3.11 -10.63 -12.42
N LEU A 20 4.39 -10.32 -12.24
CA LEU A 20 5.17 -10.93 -11.18
C LEU A 20 4.73 -10.38 -9.83
N GLN A 21 4.14 -11.24 -9.01
CA GLN A 21 3.69 -10.94 -7.65
C GLN A 21 4.59 -11.69 -6.66
N GLN A 22 4.78 -11.17 -5.46
CA GLN A 22 5.56 -11.81 -4.42
C GLN A 22 4.94 -11.70 -3.04
N ILE A 23 5.36 -12.61 -2.17
CA ILE A 23 5.25 -12.47 -0.73
C ILE A 23 6.63 -12.56 -0.10
N THR A 24 6.88 -11.74 0.91
CA THR A 24 7.97 -12.02 1.84
C THR A 24 7.45 -13.02 2.85
N VAL A 25 8.23 -14.04 3.18
CA VAL A 25 7.89 -15.00 4.24
C VAL A 25 9.03 -15.08 5.24
N THR A 26 8.68 -15.16 6.52
CA THR A 26 9.61 -15.53 7.60
C THR A 26 9.15 -16.85 8.20
N LEU A 27 9.95 -17.91 8.04
CA LEU A 27 9.68 -19.23 8.58
C LEU A 27 10.55 -19.45 9.82
N GLU A 28 9.93 -19.90 10.91
CA GLU A 28 10.59 -20.20 12.19
C GLU A 28 10.41 -21.68 12.53
N GLY A 29 11.49 -22.36 12.89
CA GLY A 29 11.44 -23.73 13.37
C GLY A 29 10.92 -23.74 14.80
N VAL A 30 9.73 -24.30 15.01
CA VAL A 30 9.10 -24.40 16.36
C VAL A 30 9.21 -25.80 16.96
N GLU A 31 9.27 -26.84 16.12
CA GLU A 31 9.41 -28.23 16.54
C GLU A 31 10.17 -29.05 15.47
N GLY A 32 11.09 -29.91 15.91
CA GLY A 32 11.90 -30.76 15.03
C GLY A 32 12.74 -30.01 13.99
N THR A 33 13.05 -30.69 12.89
CA THR A 33 13.70 -30.09 11.71
C THR A 33 12.72 -30.14 10.54
N THR A 34 12.38 -28.98 9.97
CA THR A 34 11.43 -28.87 8.86
C THR A 34 12.15 -28.46 7.59
N ASN A 35 11.81 -29.12 6.47
CA ASN A 35 12.30 -28.71 5.16
C ASN A 35 11.48 -27.53 4.63
N VAL A 36 12.14 -26.45 4.26
CA VAL A 36 11.53 -25.27 3.64
C VAL A 36 11.94 -25.22 2.18
N ASN A 37 11.00 -24.83 1.33
CA ASN A 37 11.24 -24.68 -0.09
C ASN A 37 10.21 -23.69 -0.67
N PRO A 38 10.60 -22.74 -1.54
CA PRO A 38 9.64 -21.93 -2.29
C PRO A 38 8.55 -22.74 -2.97
N LEU A 39 8.88 -23.91 -3.54
CA LEU A 39 7.97 -24.77 -4.29
C LEU A 39 6.84 -25.41 -3.45
N TYR A 40 6.91 -25.26 -2.13
CA TYR A 40 5.88 -25.71 -1.21
C TYR A 40 4.74 -24.70 -1.06
N PHE A 41 4.90 -23.52 -1.66
CA PHE A 41 3.86 -22.52 -1.74
C PHE A 41 2.98 -22.74 -2.96
N THR A 42 1.68 -22.54 -2.83
CA THR A 42 0.74 -22.54 -3.95
C THR A 42 -0.18 -21.36 -3.82
N ALA A 43 -0.25 -20.53 -4.86
CA ALA A 43 -1.20 -19.43 -4.93
C ALA A 43 -2.46 -19.87 -5.68
N ARG A 44 -3.63 -19.38 -5.25
CA ARG A 44 -4.92 -19.67 -5.87
C ARG A 44 -5.70 -18.39 -6.10
N ALA A 45 -6.21 -18.21 -7.31
CA ALA A 45 -7.07 -17.11 -7.71
C ALA A 45 -8.54 -17.31 -7.33
N SER A 46 -9.34 -16.25 -7.49
CA SER A 46 -10.78 -16.22 -7.20
C SER A 46 -11.58 -17.23 -8.02
N ASP A 47 -11.16 -17.51 -9.25
CA ASP A 47 -11.76 -18.48 -10.17
C ASP A 47 -11.28 -19.93 -9.90
N GLY A 48 -10.34 -20.10 -8.97
CA GLY A 48 -9.74 -21.38 -8.64
C GLY A 48 -8.47 -21.73 -9.45
N THR A 49 -8.02 -20.86 -10.36
CA THR A 49 -6.74 -21.00 -11.06
C THR A 49 -5.60 -21.02 -10.05
N THR A 50 -4.64 -21.93 -10.25
CA THR A 50 -3.48 -22.09 -9.36
C THR A 50 -2.21 -21.60 -10.02
N TYR A 51 -1.43 -20.79 -9.32
CA TYR A 51 -0.10 -20.36 -9.75
C TYR A 51 0.96 -21.04 -8.91
N GLN A 52 2.00 -21.50 -9.61
CA GLN A 52 3.19 -22.06 -8.99
C GLN A 52 4.22 -20.95 -8.72
N PRO A 53 5.08 -21.14 -7.71
CA PRO A 53 6.17 -20.22 -7.43
C PRO A 53 7.16 -20.16 -8.61
N GLU A 54 7.51 -18.94 -9.03
CA GLU A 54 8.50 -18.72 -10.08
C GLU A 54 9.91 -18.69 -9.46
N LEU A 55 10.79 -19.56 -9.95
CA LEU A 55 12.15 -19.70 -9.41
C LEU A 55 13.14 -18.82 -10.17
N GLY A 56 14.00 -18.11 -9.44
CA GLY A 56 15.04 -17.26 -10.04
C GLY A 56 14.52 -16.00 -10.75
N ALA A 57 13.23 -15.66 -10.61
CA ALA A 57 12.66 -14.43 -11.16
C ALA A 57 12.97 -13.19 -10.34
N VAL A 58 13.27 -13.36 -9.04
CA VAL A 58 13.44 -12.28 -8.07
C VAL A 58 14.69 -12.47 -7.20
N ASP A 59 15.27 -11.36 -6.75
CA ASP A 59 16.40 -11.37 -5.83
C ASP A 59 15.90 -11.63 -4.40
N GLY A 60 16.70 -12.31 -3.58
CA GLY A 60 16.31 -12.63 -2.21
C GLY A 60 15.24 -13.72 -2.09
N GLN A 61 15.12 -14.58 -3.09
CA GLN A 61 14.23 -15.72 -3.06
C GLN A 61 14.46 -16.60 -1.83
N LEU A 62 13.38 -17.13 -1.24
CA LEU A 62 13.44 -18.03 -0.10
C LEU A 62 14.37 -19.21 -0.43
N PRO A 63 15.42 -19.46 0.35
CA PRO A 63 16.31 -20.58 0.09
C PRO A 63 15.59 -21.89 0.39
N ALA A 64 15.88 -22.91 -0.42
CA ALA A 64 15.51 -24.28 -0.09
C ALA A 64 16.53 -24.85 0.92
N GLY A 65 16.05 -25.44 2.01
CA GLY A 65 16.92 -25.97 3.06
C GLY A 65 16.17 -26.42 4.29
N THR A 66 16.90 -26.79 5.33
CA THR A 66 16.32 -27.20 6.62
C THR A 66 16.32 -26.05 7.61
N VAL A 67 15.23 -25.92 8.37
CA VAL A 67 15.10 -25.00 9.50
C VAL A 67 14.93 -25.85 10.76
N SER A 68 15.83 -25.68 11.72
CA SER A 68 15.76 -26.37 13.01
C SER A 68 15.03 -25.53 14.05
N VAL A 69 14.66 -26.14 15.18
CA VAL A 69 14.04 -25.41 16.29
C VAL A 69 14.88 -24.20 16.70
N GLY A 70 14.24 -23.03 16.76
CA GLY A 70 14.88 -21.76 17.11
C GLY A 70 15.54 -21.03 15.94
N ASP A 71 15.71 -21.68 14.78
CA ASP A 71 16.20 -21.05 13.58
C ASP A 71 15.09 -20.29 12.86
N ARG A 72 15.49 -19.21 12.17
CA ARG A 72 14.61 -18.43 11.30
C ARG A 72 15.23 -18.28 9.93
N VAL A 73 14.39 -18.43 8.91
CA VAL A 73 14.74 -18.15 7.53
C VAL A 73 13.74 -17.17 6.94
N LYS A 74 14.27 -16.17 6.24
CA LYS A 74 13.47 -15.16 5.57
C LYS A 74 13.79 -15.18 4.09
N GLY A 75 12.78 -15.01 3.26
CA GLY A 75 12.99 -14.78 1.84
C GLY A 75 11.69 -14.52 1.10
N VAL A 76 11.82 -14.39 -0.21
CA VAL A 76 10.74 -14.02 -1.10
C VAL A 76 10.23 -15.24 -1.87
N VAL A 77 8.91 -15.37 -2.00
CA VAL A 77 8.27 -16.32 -2.92
C VAL A 77 7.53 -15.50 -3.96
N ALA A 78 7.90 -15.65 -5.23
CA ALA A 78 7.31 -14.94 -6.35
C ALA A 78 6.39 -15.87 -7.17
N PHE A 79 5.41 -15.30 -7.86
CA PHE A 79 4.43 -15.97 -8.71
C PHE A 79 4.26 -15.18 -9.99
N ASP A 80 4.36 -15.83 -11.14
CA ASP A 80 4.00 -15.24 -12.43
C ASP A 80 2.48 -15.33 -12.65
N VAL A 81 1.78 -14.22 -12.44
CA VAL A 81 0.31 -14.17 -12.51
C VAL A 81 -0.11 -13.80 -13.92
N THR A 82 -0.47 -14.83 -14.70
CA THR A 82 -0.91 -14.70 -16.10
C THR A 82 -2.44 -14.64 -16.26
N GLY A 83 -3.19 -14.69 -15.16
CA GLY A 83 -4.65 -14.77 -15.16
C GLY A 83 -5.27 -14.00 -13.99
N PRO A 84 -6.40 -14.47 -13.43
CA PRO A 84 -7.11 -13.77 -12.36
C PRO A 84 -6.26 -13.60 -11.09
N PRO A 85 -6.53 -12.57 -10.27
CA PRO A 85 -5.70 -12.22 -9.13
C PRO A 85 -5.70 -13.33 -8.08
N ILE A 86 -4.52 -13.57 -7.48
CA ILE A 86 -4.36 -14.48 -6.35
C ILE A 86 -5.25 -13.99 -5.20
N THR A 87 -6.07 -14.88 -4.63
CA THR A 87 -6.92 -14.64 -3.45
C THR A 87 -6.50 -15.42 -2.23
N SER A 88 -5.66 -16.45 -2.40
CA SER A 88 -5.09 -17.17 -1.26
C SER A 88 -3.74 -17.76 -1.61
N ILE A 89 -2.88 -17.88 -0.61
CA ILE A 89 -1.63 -18.61 -0.69
C ILE A 89 -1.66 -19.70 0.37
N ARG A 90 -1.20 -20.88 -0.01
CA ARG A 90 -1.06 -22.04 0.86
C ARG A 90 0.41 -22.39 0.95
N TYR A 91 0.86 -22.75 2.14
CA TYR A 91 2.17 -23.35 2.37
C TYR A 91 1.94 -24.75 2.92
N ASN A 92 2.35 -25.73 2.13
CA ASN A 92 2.20 -27.13 2.48
C ASN A 92 3.57 -27.71 2.84
N GLY A 93 3.66 -28.47 3.94
CA GLY A 93 4.88 -29.18 4.29
C GLY A 93 5.27 -30.19 3.21
N ALA A 94 6.52 -30.67 3.29
CA ALA A 94 7.06 -31.64 2.35
C ALA A 94 6.24 -32.95 2.23
N LEU A 95 5.42 -33.25 3.25
CA LEU A 95 4.55 -34.42 3.33
C LEU A 95 3.09 -34.13 2.94
N GLY A 96 2.78 -32.90 2.54
CA GLY A 96 1.45 -32.48 2.09
C GLY A 96 0.56 -31.83 3.16
N ASP A 97 1.02 -31.74 4.41
CA ASP A 97 0.29 -31.09 5.49
C ASP A 97 0.18 -29.57 5.25
N GLU A 98 -1.00 -28.99 5.41
CA GLU A 98 -1.15 -27.53 5.32
C GLU A 98 -0.58 -26.88 6.58
N LEU A 99 0.59 -26.24 6.45
CA LEU A 99 1.29 -25.60 7.57
C LEU A 99 0.83 -24.15 7.78
N ALA A 100 0.47 -23.47 6.69
CA ALA A 100 -0.10 -22.13 6.76
C ALA A 100 -0.97 -21.83 5.53
N ARG A 101 -1.98 -20.98 5.76
CA ARG A 101 -2.81 -20.40 4.70
C ARG A 101 -2.97 -18.91 4.95
N TRP A 102 -2.65 -18.15 3.92
CA TRP A 102 -2.93 -16.73 3.87
C TRP A 102 -4.11 -16.54 2.93
N VAL A 103 -5.22 -16.06 3.48
CA VAL A 103 -6.32 -15.58 2.65
C VAL A 103 -5.99 -14.13 2.33
N GLY A 104 -5.72 -13.85 1.06
CA GLY A 104 -5.61 -12.50 0.59
C GLY A 104 -6.96 -11.84 0.78
N GLN A 105 -7.01 -10.75 1.54
CA GLN A 105 -7.91 -9.66 1.19
C GLN A 105 -7.42 -9.09 -0.14
N SER A 106 -7.64 -9.84 -1.22
CA SER A 106 -7.55 -9.31 -2.58
C SER A 106 -8.70 -8.34 -2.70
N SER A 107 -8.41 -7.05 -2.54
CA SER A 107 -9.39 -6.01 -2.83
C SER A 107 -9.57 -5.93 -4.34
N ALA A 108 -10.37 -6.85 -4.88
CA ALA A 108 -10.87 -6.80 -6.26
C ALA A 108 -12.26 -7.44 -6.32
N ALA A 109 -13.31 -6.63 -6.08
CA ALA A 109 -14.55 -6.62 -6.87
C ALA A 109 -15.61 -5.66 -6.29
N SER A 110 -15.90 -4.60 -7.05
CA SER A 110 -17.27 -4.17 -7.42
C SER A 110 -17.14 -3.25 -8.64
N VAL A 111 -17.68 -3.64 -9.80
CA VAL A 111 -17.78 -2.82 -11.04
C VAL A 111 -19.13 -3.13 -11.73
N PRO A 112 -19.72 -2.26 -12.59
CA PRO A 112 -19.27 -2.14 -14.00
C PRO A 112 -19.17 -0.71 -14.60
N ALA A 113 -18.48 -0.65 -15.75
CA ALA A 113 -17.79 0.40 -16.54
C ALA A 113 -18.70 1.44 -17.31
N PRO A 114 -18.21 2.41 -18.15
CA PRO A 114 -16.89 2.50 -18.79
C PRO A 114 -16.18 3.88 -18.96
N ASP A 115 -14.94 3.74 -19.46
CA ASP A 115 -14.00 4.68 -20.10
C ASP A 115 -13.24 5.71 -19.26
N GLY A 116 -11.91 5.66 -19.39
CA GLY A 116 -10.98 6.66 -18.85
C GLY A 116 -9.75 6.06 -18.17
N SER A 117 -8.70 5.86 -18.95
CA SER A 117 -7.30 5.64 -18.59
C SER A 117 -6.79 6.33 -17.31
N GLU A 118 -5.87 5.67 -16.57
CA GLU A 118 -4.65 6.19 -15.89
C GLU A 118 -4.33 5.37 -14.62
N GLN A 119 -3.46 4.35 -14.70
CA GLN A 119 -1.99 4.38 -14.50
C GLN A 119 -1.52 4.03 -13.07
N GLN A 120 -0.90 2.84 -12.97
CA GLN A 120 0.28 2.46 -12.17
C GLN A 120 0.73 3.39 -11.03
N GLY A 121 0.55 2.96 -9.78
CA GLY A 121 1.23 3.54 -8.62
C GLY A 121 2.66 2.99 -8.48
N GLY A 122 3.61 3.55 -9.24
CA GLY A 122 5.00 3.54 -8.81
C GLY A 122 5.12 4.14 -7.40
N ALA A 123 6.12 3.71 -6.62
CA ALA A 123 6.40 4.28 -5.31
C ALA A 123 6.24 5.80 -5.36
N VAL A 124 5.18 6.33 -4.73
CA VAL A 124 4.82 7.73 -4.86
C VAL A 124 5.99 8.54 -4.32
N ARG A 125 6.52 9.45 -5.13
CA ARG A 125 7.72 10.23 -4.79
C ARG A 125 7.54 10.90 -3.43
N GLY A 126 8.40 10.58 -2.47
CA GLY A 126 8.32 11.15 -1.13
C GLY A 126 7.33 10.44 -0.21
N ASP A 127 6.92 9.22 -0.51
CA ASP A 127 6.23 8.40 0.49
C ASP A 127 7.12 8.23 1.73
N LEU A 128 6.51 8.37 2.91
CA LEU A 128 7.15 8.21 4.22
C LEU A 128 7.27 6.73 4.63
N GLY A 129 6.68 5.80 3.87
CA GLY A 129 6.80 4.36 4.15
C GLY A 129 5.99 3.91 5.37
N LEU A 130 4.90 4.63 5.68
CA LEU A 130 4.01 4.30 6.78
C LEU A 130 3.10 3.10 6.44
N ASN A 131 2.46 2.52 7.46
CA ASN A 131 1.50 1.42 7.27
C ASN A 131 0.26 1.84 6.47
N THR A 132 -0.13 3.11 6.55
CA THR A 132 -1.05 3.71 5.59
C THR A 132 -0.19 4.15 4.40
N PRO A 133 -0.52 3.85 3.14
CA PRO A 133 0.25 4.33 2.01
C PRO A 133 -0.02 5.81 1.74
N MET A 134 0.97 6.52 1.20
CA MET A 134 0.76 7.90 0.75
C MET A 134 -0.19 7.94 -0.44
N THR A 135 -1.07 8.93 -0.45
CA THR A 135 -2.11 9.06 -1.47
C THR A 135 -1.86 10.27 -2.34
N VAL A 136 -2.20 10.14 -3.63
CA VAL A 136 -2.25 11.24 -4.60
C VAL A 136 -3.69 11.31 -5.08
N PRO A 137 -4.56 12.06 -4.39
CA PRO A 137 -5.95 12.15 -4.81
C PRO A 137 -6.06 12.94 -6.12
N SER A 138 -7.02 12.55 -6.96
CA SER A 138 -7.34 13.28 -8.19
C SER A 138 -7.85 14.68 -7.90
N CYS A 139 -7.54 15.63 -8.79
CA CYS A 139 -7.97 17.02 -8.68
C CYS A 139 -9.35 17.22 -9.31
N ASP A 140 -10.36 16.53 -8.77
CA ASP A 140 -11.72 16.43 -9.34
C ASP A 140 -12.76 17.34 -8.66
N GLY A 141 -12.30 18.29 -7.83
CA GLY A 141 -13.15 19.16 -7.02
C GLY A 141 -13.62 18.52 -5.70
N THR A 142 -13.06 17.39 -5.30
CA THR A 142 -13.37 16.79 -4.00
C THR A 142 -12.91 17.68 -2.84
N GLY A 143 -13.78 17.89 -1.88
CA GLY A 143 -13.50 18.59 -0.64
C GLY A 143 -12.89 17.66 0.40
N ILE A 144 -11.80 18.13 1.03
CA ILE A 144 -11.13 17.43 2.12
C ILE A 144 -11.05 18.29 3.37
N VAL A 145 -10.99 17.62 4.51
CA VAL A 145 -10.60 18.25 5.77
C VAL A 145 -9.17 17.85 6.06
N VAL A 146 -8.30 18.85 6.15
CA VAL A 146 -6.92 18.69 6.62
C VAL A 146 -6.95 18.75 8.14
N LEU A 147 -6.52 17.65 8.77
CA LEU A 147 -6.48 17.47 10.23
C LEU A 147 -5.13 17.89 10.82
N TYR A 148 -4.06 17.76 10.03
CA TYR A 148 -2.70 18.13 10.44
C TYR A 148 -1.82 18.36 9.22
N SER A 149 -0.80 19.20 9.36
CA SER A 149 0.21 19.45 8.33
C SER A 149 1.61 19.37 8.94
N ALA A 150 2.35 18.32 8.62
CA ALA A 150 3.73 18.16 9.03
C ALA A 150 4.64 18.94 8.06
N THR A 151 5.43 19.85 8.61
CA THR A 151 6.29 20.77 7.83
C THR A 151 7.75 20.78 8.31
N ALA A 152 8.08 20.00 9.34
CA ALA A 152 9.42 19.96 9.93
C ALA A 152 10.27 18.84 9.30
N PRO A 153 11.36 19.19 8.57
CA PRO A 153 12.29 18.21 8.04
C PRO A 153 12.88 17.31 9.14
N GLY A 154 12.93 16.01 8.87
CA GLY A 154 13.45 15.01 9.82
C GLY A 154 12.41 14.48 10.82
N SER A 155 11.21 15.06 10.89
CA SER A 155 10.14 14.62 11.80
C SER A 155 8.83 14.22 11.09
N TYR A 156 8.77 14.33 9.75
CA TYR A 156 7.57 14.05 8.95
C TYR A 156 6.93 12.69 9.26
N GLU A 157 7.71 11.61 9.24
CA GLU A 157 7.21 10.25 9.46
C GLU A 157 6.55 10.11 10.83
N GLN A 158 7.25 10.58 11.88
CA GLN A 158 6.78 10.47 13.26
C GLN A 158 5.52 11.29 13.51
N GLU A 159 5.48 12.53 13.01
CA GLU A 159 4.32 13.43 13.13
C GLU A 159 3.10 12.87 12.39
N VAL A 160 3.27 12.42 11.14
CA VAL A 160 2.20 11.86 10.32
C VAL A 160 1.70 10.54 10.90
N ALA A 161 2.58 9.63 11.32
CA ALA A 161 2.21 8.35 11.95
C ALA A 161 1.39 8.58 13.22
N THR A 162 1.82 9.52 14.06
CA THR A 162 1.11 9.90 15.28
C THR A 162 -0.30 10.39 14.95
N GLN A 163 -0.42 11.33 14.01
CA GLN A 163 -1.73 11.89 13.66
C GLN A 163 -2.66 10.84 13.02
N LEU A 164 -2.14 9.94 12.17
CA LEU A 164 -2.93 8.85 11.59
C LEU A 164 -3.47 7.91 12.67
N SER A 165 -2.66 7.59 13.70
CA SER A 165 -3.12 6.76 14.82
C SER A 165 -4.22 7.43 15.66
N GLN A 166 -4.17 8.75 15.80
CA GLN A 166 -5.16 9.52 16.55
C GLN A 166 -6.45 9.78 15.76
N ASN A 167 -6.42 9.61 14.44
CA ASN A 167 -7.54 9.90 13.56
C ASN A 167 -7.88 8.69 12.68
N PRO A 168 -8.52 7.63 13.22
CA PRO A 168 -8.88 6.44 12.45
C PRO A 168 -9.67 6.75 11.16
N GLY A 169 -9.19 6.26 10.01
CA GLY A 169 -9.78 6.53 8.70
C GLY A 169 -9.23 7.79 8.00
N ALA A 170 -8.31 8.52 8.64
CA ALA A 170 -7.53 9.55 7.96
C ALA A 170 -6.51 8.93 7.00
N ARG A 171 -6.14 9.69 5.98
CA ARG A 171 -5.13 9.36 4.98
C ARG A 171 -4.09 10.47 5.01
N TYR A 172 -2.95 10.29 4.34
CA TYR A 172 -2.02 11.38 4.12
C TYR A 172 -1.61 11.50 2.67
N LEU A 173 -1.17 12.70 2.32
CA LEU A 173 -0.64 13.07 1.03
C LEU A 173 0.55 14.00 1.23
N ARG A 174 1.36 14.14 0.19
CA ARG A 174 2.34 15.22 0.08
C ARG A 174 1.80 16.24 -0.92
N THR A 175 1.72 17.50 -0.51
CA THR A 175 0.93 18.51 -1.22
C THR A 175 1.46 18.89 -2.60
N ASP A 176 2.78 18.86 -2.81
CA ASP A 176 3.44 19.09 -4.12
C ASP A 176 3.29 17.93 -5.11
N ASN A 177 2.83 16.77 -4.66
CA ASN A 177 2.51 15.64 -5.53
C ASN A 177 1.00 15.47 -5.74
N ALA A 178 0.16 16.32 -5.15
CA ALA A 178 -1.29 16.22 -5.21
C ALA A 178 -1.87 17.25 -6.18
N CYS A 179 -2.55 18.28 -5.67
CA CYS A 179 -3.24 19.28 -6.51
C CYS A 179 -2.62 20.67 -6.38
N PRO A 180 -2.64 21.48 -7.47
CA PRO A 180 -2.19 22.87 -7.43
C PRO A 180 -2.90 23.72 -6.37
N SER A 181 -4.17 23.43 -6.06
CA SER A 181 -4.96 24.05 -4.99
C SER A 181 -4.45 23.79 -3.56
N LEU A 182 -3.44 22.93 -3.40
CA LEU A 182 -2.73 22.76 -2.13
C LEU A 182 -1.42 23.54 -2.16
N ARG A 183 -0.98 24.01 -0.98
CA ARG A 183 0.31 24.69 -0.87
C ARG A 183 1.43 23.73 -1.25
N GLN A 184 2.19 24.07 -2.29
CA GLN A 184 3.24 23.19 -2.83
C GLN A 184 4.43 23.05 -1.87
N ALA A 185 4.76 24.11 -1.12
CA ALA A 185 5.82 24.08 -0.12
C ALA A 185 5.55 25.10 0.99
N THR A 186 6.31 25.01 2.08
CA THR A 186 6.37 26.08 3.07
C THR A 186 7.06 27.32 2.49
N ALA A 187 7.03 28.45 3.21
CA ALA A 187 7.75 29.65 2.79
C ALA A 187 9.27 29.42 2.68
N GLU A 188 9.81 28.47 3.46
CA GLU A 188 11.21 28.06 3.48
C GLU A 188 11.55 27.00 2.41
N GLY A 189 10.56 26.56 1.63
CA GLY A 189 10.73 25.53 0.59
C GLY A 189 10.66 24.09 1.09
N ASN A 190 10.18 23.86 2.32
CA ASN A 190 10.03 22.50 2.85
C ASN A 190 8.79 21.81 2.27
N ALA A 191 8.87 20.48 2.13
CA ALA A 191 7.73 19.65 1.77
C ALA A 191 6.66 19.70 2.87
N ILE A 192 5.39 19.60 2.45
CA ILE A 192 4.26 19.58 3.38
C ILE A 192 3.56 18.23 3.24
N TYR A 193 3.45 17.50 4.35
CA TYR A 193 2.65 16.29 4.43
C TYR A 193 1.36 16.60 5.19
N ALA A 194 0.22 16.41 4.52
CA ALA A 194 -1.07 16.68 5.11
C ALA A 194 -1.75 15.37 5.49
N VAL A 195 -2.23 15.27 6.73
CA VAL A 195 -3.16 14.21 7.17
C VAL A 195 -4.57 14.75 6.98
N TYR A 196 -5.39 14.02 6.23
CA TYR A 196 -6.68 14.50 5.78
C TYR A 196 -7.76 13.41 5.78
N ARG A 197 -9.02 13.85 5.64
CA ARG A 197 -10.18 13.00 5.33
C ARG A 197 -10.94 13.57 4.15
N ILE A 198 -11.57 12.70 3.37
CA ILE A 198 -12.55 13.12 2.36
C ILE A 198 -13.80 13.60 3.08
N ALA A 199 -14.31 14.76 2.70
CA ALA A 199 -15.47 15.36 3.34
C ALA A 199 -16.71 15.43 2.44
N GLY A 200 -16.53 15.58 1.12
CA GLY A 200 -17.65 15.61 0.19
C GLY A 200 -17.34 16.44 -1.06
N ARG A 201 -18.37 16.96 -1.73
CA ARG A 201 -18.24 17.82 -2.92
C ARG A 201 -18.94 19.17 -2.76
N THR A 202 -19.49 19.44 -1.57
CA THR A 202 -20.17 20.71 -1.26
C THR A 202 -19.55 21.39 -0.05
N GLU A 203 -19.58 22.72 -0.03
CA GLU A 203 -19.04 23.51 1.08
C GLU A 203 -19.66 23.08 2.43
N SER A 204 -20.97 22.83 2.46
CA SER A 204 -21.66 22.37 3.66
C SER A 204 -21.16 21.03 4.18
N GLU A 205 -20.82 20.07 3.32
CA GLU A 205 -20.26 18.79 3.73
C GLU A 205 -18.85 18.96 4.28
N VAL A 206 -18.03 19.80 3.63
CA VAL A 206 -16.70 20.13 4.12
C VAL A 206 -16.77 20.80 5.48
N CYS A 207 -17.63 21.80 5.65
CA CYS A 207 -17.78 22.47 6.93
C CYS A 207 -18.36 21.58 8.01
N ALA A 208 -19.29 20.67 7.69
CA ALA A 208 -19.75 19.67 8.65
C ALA A 208 -18.58 18.79 9.13
N ALA A 209 -17.69 18.37 8.22
CA ALA A 209 -16.53 17.58 8.56
C ALA A 209 -15.47 18.37 9.34
N VAL A 210 -15.24 19.65 9.03
CA VAL A 210 -14.34 20.54 9.80
C VAL A 210 -14.86 20.67 11.24
N ASN A 211 -16.15 20.96 11.40
CA ASN A 211 -16.80 21.11 12.71
C ASN A 211 -16.81 19.81 13.54
N ALA A 212 -16.79 18.65 12.87
CA ALA A 212 -16.67 17.36 13.53
C ALA A 212 -15.22 16.98 13.91
N SER A 213 -14.23 17.76 13.47
CA SER A 213 -12.81 17.48 13.65
C SER A 213 -12.20 18.27 14.81
N ALA A 214 -10.99 17.91 15.23
CA ALA A 214 -10.29 18.60 16.30
C ALA A 214 -9.90 20.05 15.90
N GLY A 215 -9.73 20.92 16.90
CA GLY A 215 -9.40 22.33 16.68
C GLY A 215 -8.12 22.52 15.86
N GLY A 216 -8.17 23.41 14.87
CA GLY A 216 -7.09 23.64 13.91
C GLY A 216 -7.23 22.87 12.58
N SER A 217 -8.26 22.03 12.44
CA SER A 217 -8.62 21.42 11.15
C SER A 217 -9.23 22.46 10.21
N TYR A 218 -9.04 22.29 8.91
CA TYR A 218 -9.58 23.22 7.91
C TYR A 218 -9.93 22.53 6.58
N GLY A 219 -10.84 23.14 5.84
CA GLY A 219 -11.30 22.63 4.55
C GLY A 219 -10.43 23.08 3.37
N LYS A 220 -10.20 22.17 2.43
CA LYS A 220 -9.56 22.45 1.13
C LYS A 220 -10.32 21.76 0.00
N TRP A 221 -10.34 22.39 -1.16
CA TRP A 221 -10.74 21.76 -2.41
C TRP A 221 -9.53 21.09 -3.06
N LEU A 222 -9.73 19.91 -3.63
CA LEU A 222 -8.77 19.22 -4.48
C LEU A 222 -9.10 19.50 -5.94
N ASP A 223 -8.61 20.62 -6.44
CA ASP A 223 -8.78 21.03 -7.84
C ASP A 223 -7.51 21.73 -8.39
N GLU A 224 -7.57 22.16 -9.64
CA GLU A 224 -6.45 22.83 -10.31
C GLU A 224 -6.52 24.36 -10.27
N THR A 225 -7.61 24.95 -9.78
CA THR A 225 -7.95 26.37 -10.03
C THR A 225 -8.09 27.20 -8.75
N THR A 226 -8.44 26.58 -7.63
CA THR A 226 -8.57 27.23 -6.33
C THR A 226 -7.19 27.67 -5.84
N ASP A 227 -7.11 28.89 -5.29
CA ASP A 227 -5.85 29.41 -4.78
C ASP A 227 -5.28 28.52 -3.66
N PRO A 228 -3.97 28.16 -3.67
CA PRO A 228 -3.35 27.33 -2.65
C PRO A 228 -3.52 27.83 -1.21
N SER A 229 -3.68 29.14 -1.04
CA SER A 229 -3.91 29.80 0.26
C SER A 229 -5.37 29.85 0.67
N TYR A 230 -6.32 29.65 -0.26
CA TYR A 230 -7.74 29.68 0.02
C TYR A 230 -8.14 28.55 0.95
N ILE A 231 -8.74 28.88 2.10
CA ILE A 231 -9.32 27.94 3.04
C ILE A 231 -10.84 28.10 2.94
N ILE A 232 -11.55 26.97 2.86
CA ILE A 232 -13.02 26.98 2.80
C ILE A 232 -13.54 27.59 4.10
N PRO A 233 -14.39 28.64 4.04
CA PRO A 233 -14.88 29.34 5.22
C PRO A 233 -15.89 28.48 5.97
N CYS A 234 -15.36 27.77 6.96
CA CYS A 234 -16.05 27.01 7.99
C CYS A 234 -15.61 27.59 9.36
#